data_AF-A0A1I1YKQ3-F1
#
_entry.id   AF-A0A1I1YKQ3-F1
#
_cell.length_a   1.000
_cell.length_b   1.000
_cell.length_c   1.000
_cell.angle_alpha   90.00
_cell.angle_beta   90.00
_cell.angle_gamma   90.00
#
_symmetry.space_group_name_H-M   'P 1'
#
loop_
_entity.id
_entity.type
_entity.pdbx_description
1 polymer ?
#
loop_
_entity_poly.entity_id
_entity_poly.type
_entity_poly.pdbx_seq_one_letter_code
_entity_poly.pdbx_strand_id
1 'polypeptide(L)'
;MKTMNAGRLLAWGMVVAMPLWFGSCKKDGNETINPAPNSVEGNWKISGMKITAGSKTVDYLDYIKTNGGADVVACLTDTKITFNSNAKITGTPSPLCKSDGADDYNPAANNSTWKVTGNKLTITDEDGLETYDLSVNSSTMTWSIQEQEDLDNDGVKDTLTTTIEFKRV
;
A
#
# COMPACT_ATOMS: atom_id res chain seq x y z
N MET A 1 6.98 -69.02 -4.31
CA MET A 1 6.49 -69.09 -5.70
C MET A 1 6.42 -67.67 -6.26
N LYS A 2 7.00 -67.49 -7.45
CA LYS A 2 6.98 -66.26 -8.27
C LYS A 2 5.56 -65.96 -8.74
N THR A 3 5.24 -64.67 -8.88
CA THR A 3 4.60 -64.13 -10.09
C THR A 3 4.90 -62.63 -10.17
N MET A 4 5.88 -62.29 -11.00
CA MET A 4 5.99 -60.98 -11.65
C MET A 4 5.25 -61.09 -12.99
N ASN A 5 4.41 -60.12 -13.33
CA ASN A 5 3.96 -59.83 -14.71
C ASN A 5 3.69 -58.32 -14.77
N ALA A 6 4.56 -57.54 -15.40
CA ALA A 6 4.57 -57.26 -16.84
C ALA A 6 3.46 -56.26 -17.23
N GLY A 7 3.78 -54.97 -17.08
CA GLY A 7 2.97 -53.84 -17.53
C GLY A 7 3.80 -52.56 -17.63
N ARG A 8 5.07 -52.66 -18.08
CA ARG A 8 5.80 -51.51 -18.62
C ARG A 8 5.34 -51.32 -20.07
N LEU A 9 5.38 -50.06 -20.51
CA LEU A 9 5.30 -49.57 -21.91
C LEU A 9 3.90 -49.16 -22.38
N LEU A 10 3.50 -47.92 -22.10
CA LEU A 10 2.85 -47.06 -23.10
C LEU A 10 3.19 -45.58 -22.84
N ALA A 11 3.95 -45.00 -23.79
CA ALA A 11 3.92 -43.61 -24.27
C ALA A 11 4.00 -42.46 -23.22
N TRP A 12 5.12 -41.76 -23.01
CA TRP A 12 5.80 -40.86 -23.95
C TRP A 12 4.85 -40.12 -24.91
N GLY A 13 4.57 -38.84 -24.62
CA GLY A 13 3.99 -37.92 -25.61
C GLY A 13 2.99 -36.90 -25.07
N MET A 14 3.39 -36.01 -24.16
CA MET A 14 2.69 -34.72 -24.01
C MET A 14 3.65 -33.66 -23.44
N VAL A 15 4.60 -33.27 -24.28
CA VAL A 15 5.24 -31.96 -24.24
C VAL A 15 4.94 -31.32 -25.60
N VAL A 16 4.77 -30.00 -25.61
CA VAL A 16 4.58 -29.10 -26.77
C VAL A 16 3.12 -28.86 -27.17
N ALA A 17 2.52 -27.83 -26.55
CA ALA A 17 1.84 -26.74 -27.25
C ALA A 17 1.19 -25.79 -26.23
N MET A 18 1.98 -24.93 -25.58
CA MET A 18 1.45 -23.65 -25.14
C MET A 18 1.93 -22.60 -26.15
N PRO A 19 1.02 -21.97 -26.91
CA PRO A 19 1.42 -20.88 -27.79
C PRO A 19 1.94 -19.73 -26.93
N LEU A 20 3.22 -19.41 -27.13
CA LEU A 20 3.86 -18.21 -26.64
C LEU A 20 3.16 -17.01 -27.28
N TRP A 21 2.16 -16.46 -26.60
CA TRP A 21 1.54 -15.20 -26.96
C TRP A 21 2.46 -14.05 -26.52
N PHE A 22 3.59 -13.90 -27.21
CA PHE A 22 4.33 -12.63 -27.25
C PHE A 22 3.62 -11.72 -28.24
N GLY A 23 2.50 -11.15 -27.78
CA GLY A 23 1.70 -10.18 -28.53
C GLY A 23 1.87 -8.79 -27.97
N SER A 24 2.70 -7.99 -28.64
CA SER A 24 2.60 -6.53 -28.73
C SER A 24 2.92 -5.68 -27.49
N CYS A 25 4.22 -5.41 -27.30
CA CYS A 25 4.64 -4.08 -26.85
C CYS A 25 4.15 -3.03 -27.87
N LYS A 26 3.11 -2.29 -27.53
CA LYS A 26 2.93 -0.93 -28.06
C LYS A 26 3.32 0.05 -26.96
N LYS A 27 4.43 0.75 -27.22
CA LYS A 27 4.71 2.06 -26.65
C LYS A 27 3.58 2.98 -27.10
N ASP A 28 2.86 3.60 -26.17
CA ASP A 28 2.55 5.04 -26.12
C ASP A 28 1.34 5.30 -25.21
N GLY A 29 1.53 6.20 -24.25
CA GLY A 29 0.47 6.80 -23.45
C GLY A 29 0.52 6.36 -21.99
N ASN A 30 1.17 7.17 -21.14
CA ASN A 30 1.00 7.30 -19.69
C ASN A 30 0.04 6.27 -19.04
N GLU A 31 0.42 4.99 -19.01
CA GLU A 31 -0.38 3.96 -18.36
C GLU A 31 -0.06 4.04 -16.88
N THR A 32 -1.05 4.34 -16.06
CA THR A 32 -1.05 3.97 -14.65
C THR A 32 -0.81 2.47 -14.59
N ILE A 33 0.45 2.08 -14.38
CA ILE A 33 0.86 0.69 -14.24
C ILE A 33 0.04 0.12 -13.11
N ASN A 34 -0.82 -0.85 -13.43
CA ASN A 34 -1.56 -1.57 -12.41
C ASN A 34 -0.52 -2.21 -11.47
N PRO A 35 -0.49 -1.85 -10.16
CA PRO A 35 0.50 -2.36 -9.25
C PRO A 35 0.50 -3.90 -9.25
N ALA A 36 1.65 -4.51 -9.57
CA ALA A 36 1.80 -5.95 -9.38
C ALA A 36 1.57 -6.28 -7.89
N PRO A 37 1.07 -7.48 -7.52
CA PRO A 37 0.79 -7.83 -6.12
C PRO A 37 1.95 -7.55 -5.14
N ASN A 38 3.20 -7.67 -5.62
CA ASN A 38 4.40 -7.48 -4.80
C ASN A 38 5.05 -6.10 -4.98
N SER A 39 4.43 -5.18 -5.73
CA SER A 39 5.00 -3.85 -6.05
C SER A 39 5.21 -2.95 -4.83
N VAL A 40 4.46 -3.20 -3.76
CA VAL A 40 4.55 -2.46 -2.49
C VAL A 40 5.59 -3.04 -1.52
N GLU A 41 6.10 -4.26 -1.77
CA GLU A 41 7.11 -4.89 -0.90
C GLU A 41 8.34 -3.98 -0.74
N GLY A 42 8.88 -3.92 0.48
CA GLY A 42 10.06 -3.13 0.82
C GLY A 42 9.84 -2.18 1.99
N ASN A 43 10.83 -1.33 2.24
CA ASN A 43 10.78 -0.34 3.29
C ASN A 43 10.37 1.03 2.75
N TRP A 44 9.54 1.72 3.52
CA TRP A 44 8.96 2.99 3.16
C TRP A 44 8.98 3.93 4.36
N LYS A 45 9.13 5.23 4.10
CA LYS A 45 8.92 6.30 5.07
C LYS A 45 7.90 7.28 4.55
N ILE A 46 7.07 7.84 5.44
CA ILE A 46 6.15 8.91 5.09
C ILE A 46 6.96 10.15 4.73
N SER A 47 6.61 10.75 3.60
CA SER A 47 7.25 11.92 3.02
C SER A 47 6.31 13.10 2.84
N GLY A 48 5.00 12.86 2.93
CA GLY A 48 3.96 13.88 2.82
C GLY A 48 2.59 13.32 3.21
N MET A 49 1.73 14.19 3.73
CA MET A 49 0.31 13.91 3.95
C MET A 49 -0.49 15.15 3.54
N LYS A 50 -1.57 14.95 2.80
CA LYS A 50 -2.39 16.04 2.25
C LYS A 50 -3.86 15.72 2.43
N ILE A 51 -4.65 16.74 2.74
CA ILE A 51 -6.11 16.67 2.71
C ILE A 51 -6.58 17.63 1.63
N THR A 52 -7.40 17.13 0.72
CA THR A 52 -8.01 17.93 -0.36
C THR A 52 -9.53 17.92 -0.22
N ALA A 53 -10.13 19.11 -0.15
CA ALA A 53 -11.57 19.33 -0.16
C ALA A 53 -11.90 20.33 -1.28
N GLY A 54 -12.58 19.85 -2.33
CA GLY A 54 -12.81 20.62 -3.55
C GLY A 54 -11.50 21.08 -4.19
N SER A 55 -11.29 22.40 -4.28
CA SER A 55 -10.06 23.00 -4.84
C SER A 55 -9.00 23.35 -3.79
N LYS A 56 -9.29 23.14 -2.51
CA LYS A 56 -8.36 23.45 -1.42
C LYS A 56 -7.58 22.21 -1.03
N THR A 57 -6.26 22.31 -1.00
CA THR A 57 -5.35 21.28 -0.49
C THR A 57 -4.55 21.86 0.67
N VAL A 58 -4.49 21.13 1.78
CA VAL A 58 -3.73 21.49 2.97
C VAL A 58 -2.64 20.45 3.22
N ASP A 59 -1.46 20.92 3.63
CA ASP A 59 -0.39 20.06 4.14
C ASP A 59 -0.76 19.58 5.55
N TYR A 60 -1.11 18.30 5.64
CA TYR A 60 -1.56 17.72 6.90
C TYR A 60 -0.39 17.50 7.88
N LEU A 61 0.83 17.32 7.39
CA LEU A 61 2.00 17.26 8.27
C LEU A 61 2.25 18.62 8.93
N ASP A 62 2.04 19.74 8.23
CA ASP A 62 2.16 21.07 8.84
C ASP A 62 1.06 21.34 9.88
N TYR A 63 -0.15 20.83 9.62
CA TYR A 63 -1.24 20.85 10.60
C TYR A 63 -0.90 20.03 11.85
N ILE A 64 -0.40 18.80 11.70
CA ILE A 64 0.04 17.95 12.81
C ILE A 64 1.20 18.63 13.55
N LYS A 65 2.15 19.22 12.83
CA LYS A 65 3.27 19.95 13.45
C LYS A 65 2.80 21.07 14.36
N THR A 66 1.77 21.80 13.93
CA THR A 66 1.21 22.94 14.66
C THR A 66 0.41 22.52 15.90
N ASN A 67 -0.35 21.42 15.81
CA ASN A 67 -1.30 21.01 16.85
C ASN A 67 -0.83 19.83 17.71
N GLY A 68 -0.15 18.87 17.10
CA GLY A 68 0.42 17.67 17.75
C GLY A 68 1.91 17.80 18.09
N GLY A 69 2.63 18.75 17.49
CA GLY A 69 4.03 19.02 17.79
C GLY A 69 5.01 18.57 16.71
N ALA A 70 6.17 19.22 16.66
CA ALA A 70 7.19 18.94 15.65
C ALA A 70 7.89 17.59 15.85
N ASP A 71 7.91 17.08 17.08
CA ASP A 71 8.41 15.75 17.44
C ASP A 71 7.52 14.64 16.92
N VAL A 72 6.19 14.80 16.95
CA VAL A 72 5.23 13.86 16.35
C VAL A 72 5.49 13.72 14.85
N VAL A 73 5.62 14.83 14.12
CA VAL A 73 5.92 14.80 12.68
C VAL A 73 7.30 14.21 12.39
N ALA A 74 8.30 14.52 13.22
CA ALA A 74 9.63 13.94 13.08
C ALA A 74 9.62 12.42 13.31
N CYS A 75 8.87 11.94 14.31
CA CYS A 75 8.65 10.52 14.54
C CYS A 75 7.95 9.84 13.35
N LEU A 76 6.83 10.42 12.88
CA LEU A 76 6.02 9.86 11.82
C LEU A 76 6.79 9.73 10.50
N THR A 77 7.52 10.78 10.13
CA THR A 77 8.30 10.83 8.89
C THR A 77 9.61 10.03 8.95
N ASP A 78 10.14 9.77 10.15
CA ASP A 78 11.33 8.93 10.31
C ASP A 78 10.99 7.44 10.54
N THR A 79 9.76 7.13 10.96
CA THR A 79 9.28 5.75 11.14
C THR A 79 9.31 4.99 9.82
N LYS A 80 9.88 3.78 9.89
CA LYS A 80 10.02 2.91 8.72
C LYS A 80 8.92 1.86 8.72
N ILE A 81 8.09 1.87 7.68
CA ILE A 81 7.04 0.88 7.44
C ILE A 81 7.59 -0.14 6.45
N THR A 82 7.54 -1.42 6.80
CA THR A 82 8.07 -2.51 5.97
C THR A 82 6.94 -3.42 5.52
N PHE A 83 6.75 -3.51 4.21
CA PHE A 83 5.83 -4.45 3.55
C PHE A 83 6.59 -5.75 3.26
N ASN A 84 6.32 -6.77 4.06
CA ASN A 84 6.99 -8.07 3.92
C ASN A 84 6.28 -8.95 2.90
N SER A 85 7.02 -9.82 2.22
CA SER A 85 6.51 -10.75 1.20
C SER A 85 5.51 -11.80 1.73
N ASN A 86 5.41 -11.97 3.05
CA ASN A 86 4.40 -12.78 3.71
C ASN A 86 3.10 -12.02 4.02
N ALA A 87 2.88 -10.87 3.36
CA ALA A 87 1.72 -9.99 3.54
C ALA A 87 1.59 -9.38 4.95
N LYS A 88 2.69 -9.30 5.72
CA LYS A 88 2.73 -8.60 7.01
C LYS A 88 3.40 -7.24 6.90
N ILE A 89 2.87 -6.28 7.66
CA ILE A 89 3.49 -4.98 7.90
C ILE A 89 4.25 -5.06 9.21
N THR A 90 5.50 -4.59 9.19
CA THR A 90 6.28 -4.36 10.40
C THR A 90 6.76 -2.91 10.42
N GLY A 91 6.49 -2.22 11.52
CA GLY A 91 6.99 -0.88 11.79
C GLY A 91 8.32 -0.95 12.55
N THR A 92 9.29 -0.11 12.17
CA THR A 92 10.42 0.21 13.04
C THR A 92 10.20 1.62 13.58
N PRO A 93 9.84 1.78 14.87
CA PRO A 93 9.68 3.08 15.48
C PRO A 93 10.97 3.90 15.35
N SER A 94 10.84 5.20 15.09
CA SER A 94 11.98 6.11 15.11
C SER A 94 12.45 6.38 16.55
N PRO A 95 13.76 6.56 16.80
CA PRO A 95 14.25 7.14 18.05
C PRO A 95 13.69 8.55 18.35
N LEU A 96 13.09 9.20 17.35
CA LEU A 96 12.42 10.49 17.48
C LEU A 96 10.99 10.36 18.01
N CYS A 97 10.44 9.15 18.09
CA CYS A 97 9.15 8.84 18.71
C CYS A 97 9.28 8.90 20.23
N LYS A 98 9.16 10.13 20.76
CA LYS A 98 9.26 10.43 22.19
C LYS A 98 7.90 10.56 22.89
N SER A 99 6.83 10.66 22.10
CA SER A 99 5.47 10.93 22.54
C SER A 99 4.54 9.83 22.06
N ASP A 100 3.59 9.42 22.91
CA ASP A 100 2.63 8.35 22.60
C ASP A 100 1.64 8.71 21.46
N GLY A 101 1.48 10.01 21.13
CA GLY A 101 0.50 10.46 20.13
C GLY A 101 0.92 10.34 18.66
N ALA A 102 2.10 9.79 18.36
CA ALA A 102 2.52 9.62 16.97
C ALA A 102 1.87 8.39 16.30
N ASP A 103 1.50 7.39 17.09
CA ASP A 103 0.83 6.19 16.60
C ASP A 103 -0.57 6.51 16.04
N ASP A 104 -1.26 7.50 16.61
CA ASP A 104 -2.58 7.98 16.14
C ASP A 104 -2.57 8.50 14.69
N TYR A 105 -1.40 8.91 14.18
CA TYR A 105 -1.24 9.43 12.82
C TYR A 105 -0.58 8.45 11.86
N ASN A 106 -0.20 7.26 12.35
CA ASN A 106 0.45 6.25 11.53
C ASN A 106 -0.60 5.46 10.72
N PRO A 107 -0.57 5.51 9.38
CA PRO A 107 -1.59 4.88 8.55
C PRO A 107 -1.52 3.34 8.48
N ALA A 108 -0.53 2.74 9.12
CA ALA A 108 -0.46 1.29 9.26
C ALA A 108 0.20 0.90 10.59
N ALA A 109 -0.60 0.28 11.46
CA ALA A 109 -0.12 -0.25 12.73
C ALA A 109 0.94 -1.35 12.54
N ASN A 110 1.70 -1.60 13.61
CA ASN A 110 2.62 -2.73 13.62
C ASN A 110 1.86 -4.06 13.65
N ASN A 111 2.32 -5.06 12.89
CA ASN A 111 1.70 -6.39 12.74
C ASN A 111 0.42 -6.46 11.90
N SER A 112 -0.01 -5.36 11.28
CA SER A 112 -1.07 -5.36 10.28
C SER A 112 -0.74 -6.29 9.12
N THR A 113 -1.76 -6.73 8.38
CA THR A 113 -1.58 -7.40 7.09
C THR A 113 -1.92 -6.47 5.95
N TRP A 114 -1.41 -6.78 4.76
CA TRP A 114 -1.67 -5.99 3.56
C TRP A 114 -1.99 -6.87 2.36
N LYS A 115 -2.77 -6.34 1.43
CA LYS A 115 -3.08 -7.00 0.16
C LYS A 115 -3.27 -5.97 -0.96
N VAL A 116 -2.64 -6.20 -2.10
CA VAL A 116 -2.86 -5.40 -3.31
C VAL A 116 -3.80 -6.14 -4.26
N THR A 117 -4.87 -5.47 -4.70
CA THR A 117 -5.80 -5.97 -5.73
C THR A 117 -6.05 -4.87 -6.74
N GLY A 118 -5.44 -4.99 -7.93
CA GLY A 118 -5.46 -3.91 -8.90
C GLY A 118 -4.75 -2.66 -8.35
N ASN A 119 -5.36 -1.49 -8.52
CA ASN A 119 -4.88 -0.22 -7.99
C ASN A 119 -5.36 0.06 -6.56
N LYS A 120 -5.70 -0.98 -5.78
CA LYS A 120 -6.15 -0.84 -4.40
C LYS A 120 -5.19 -1.56 -3.45
N LEU A 121 -4.85 -0.88 -2.35
CA LEU A 121 -4.15 -1.45 -1.21
C LEU A 121 -5.14 -1.59 -0.06
N THR A 122 -5.28 -2.80 0.45
CA THR A 122 -6.06 -3.07 1.65
C THR A 122 -5.12 -3.35 2.81
N ILE A 123 -5.29 -2.60 3.91
CA ILE A 123 -4.62 -2.82 5.19
C ILE A 123 -5.63 -3.47 6.14
N THR A 124 -5.17 -4.39 6.97
CA THR A 124 -6.00 -5.02 8.00
C THR A 124 -5.23 -5.10 9.31
N ASP A 125 -5.80 -4.54 10.36
CA ASP A 125 -5.23 -4.49 11.71
C ASP A 125 -6.28 -4.88 12.76
N GLU A 126 -6.12 -4.39 13.99
CA GLU A 126 -7.05 -4.66 15.09
C GLU A 126 -8.35 -3.85 15.01
N ASP A 127 -8.32 -2.67 14.37
CA ASP A 127 -9.46 -1.78 14.21
C ASP A 127 -10.32 -2.18 13.01
N GLY A 128 -9.74 -2.88 12.05
CA GLY A 128 -10.47 -3.57 11.00
C GLY A 128 -9.75 -3.54 9.67
N LEU A 129 -10.51 -3.33 8.60
CA LEU A 129 -10.01 -3.33 7.23
C LEU A 129 -10.25 -1.96 6.60
N GLU A 130 -9.18 -1.37 6.08
CA GLU A 130 -9.21 -0.11 5.34
C GLU A 130 -8.65 -0.31 3.93
N THR A 131 -9.23 0.36 2.93
CA THR A 131 -8.81 0.21 1.53
C THR A 131 -8.53 1.57 0.89
N TYR A 132 -7.31 1.70 0.38
CA TYR A 132 -6.79 2.88 -0.27
C TYR A 132 -6.67 2.67 -1.78
N ASP A 133 -6.87 3.74 -2.54
CA ASP A 133 -6.30 3.86 -3.88
C ASP A 133 -4.78 3.90 -3.78
N LEU A 134 -4.14 3.06 -4.60
CA LEU A 134 -2.70 2.83 -4.59
C LEU A 134 -2.10 3.26 -5.94
N SER A 135 -1.06 4.09 -5.85
CA SER A 135 -0.10 4.31 -6.94
C SER A 135 1.30 4.02 -6.42
N VAL A 136 2.08 3.21 -7.13
CA VAL A 136 3.43 2.84 -6.67
C VAL A 136 4.38 2.67 -7.85
N ASN A 137 5.60 3.13 -7.67
CA ASN A 137 6.73 2.88 -8.57
C ASN A 137 7.97 2.45 -7.78
N SER A 138 9.13 2.43 -8.45
CA SER A 138 10.41 2.01 -7.83
C SER A 138 10.85 2.84 -6.63
N SER A 139 10.41 4.09 -6.51
CA SER A 139 10.91 5.03 -5.49
C SER A 139 9.81 5.69 -4.63
N THR A 140 8.59 5.76 -5.14
CA THR A 140 7.47 6.45 -4.47
C THR A 140 6.25 5.56 -4.43
N MET A 141 5.46 5.74 -3.38
CA MET A 141 4.15 5.13 -3.21
C MET A 141 3.18 6.19 -2.69
N THR A 142 1.94 6.15 -3.14
CA THR A 142 0.87 7.05 -2.73
C THR A 142 -0.34 6.22 -2.37
N TRP A 143 -0.89 6.49 -1.19
CA TRP A 143 -2.19 5.98 -0.76
C TRP A 143 -3.17 7.13 -0.76
N SER A 144 -4.40 6.91 -1.22
CA SER A 144 -5.47 7.88 -1.05
C SER A 144 -6.78 7.23 -0.68
N ILE A 145 -7.54 7.88 0.18
CA ILE A 145 -8.90 7.49 0.54
C ILE A 145 -9.82 8.70 0.37
N GLN A 146 -11.05 8.44 -0.05
CA GLN A 146 -12.10 9.44 -0.15
C GLN A 146 -13.17 9.18 0.90
N GLU A 147 -13.49 10.22 1.65
CA GLU A 147 -14.49 10.21 2.70
C GLU A 147 -15.53 11.29 2.43
N GLN A 148 -16.72 11.08 2.97
CA GLN A 148 -17.82 12.03 2.85
C GLN A 148 -18.29 12.46 4.23
N GLU A 149 -18.02 13.71 4.59
CA GLU A 149 -18.37 14.30 5.87
C GLU A 149 -19.14 15.60 5.68
N ASP A 150 -20.00 15.92 6.63
CA ASP A 150 -20.69 17.21 6.69
C ASP A 150 -19.85 18.11 7.62
N LEU A 151 -18.89 18.84 7.05
CA LEU A 151 -17.87 19.56 7.80
C LEU A 151 -18.43 20.82 8.48
N ASP A 152 -19.50 21.40 7.95
CA ASP A 152 -20.12 22.62 8.46
C ASP A 152 -21.52 22.43 9.07
N ASN A 153 -21.98 21.17 9.13
CA ASN A 153 -23.29 20.76 9.65
C ASN A 153 -24.47 21.40 8.89
N ASP A 154 -24.33 21.62 7.58
CA ASP A 154 -25.39 22.16 6.72
C ASP A 154 -26.30 21.06 6.12
N GLY A 155 -25.96 19.79 6.36
CA GLY A 155 -26.66 18.60 5.85
C GLY A 155 -26.16 18.11 4.49
N VAL A 156 -25.17 18.78 3.89
CA VAL A 156 -24.51 18.41 2.65
C VAL A 156 -23.18 17.75 2.97
N LYS A 157 -22.90 16.62 2.32
CA LYS A 157 -21.62 15.93 2.50
C LYS A 157 -20.57 16.49 1.55
N ASP A 158 -19.50 17.02 2.11
CA ASP A 158 -18.26 17.33 1.41
C ASP A 158 -17.46 16.06 1.14
N THR A 159 -16.82 16.00 -0.03
CA THR A 159 -15.85 14.95 -0.32
C THR A 159 -14.46 15.41 0.10
N LEU A 160 -13.86 14.68 1.03
CA LEU A 160 -12.48 14.83 1.43
C LEU A 160 -11.64 13.73 0.79
N THR A 161 -10.48 14.10 0.24
CA THR A 161 -9.46 13.14 -0.19
C THR A 161 -8.24 13.29 0.68
N THR A 162 -7.96 12.27 1.49
CA THR A 162 -6.70 12.15 2.23
C THR A 162 -5.70 11.43 1.35
N THR A 163 -4.49 11.98 1.21
CA THR A 163 -3.40 11.41 0.42
C THR A 163 -2.14 11.32 1.26
N ILE A 164 -1.54 10.13 1.30
CA ILE A 164 -0.30 9.84 2.02
C ILE A 164 0.77 9.47 1.00
N GLU A 165 1.91 10.16 1.07
CA GLU A 165 3.02 10.01 0.14
C GLU A 165 4.20 9.36 0.85
N PHE A 166 4.74 8.29 0.28
CA PHE A 166 5.86 7.54 0.81
C PHE A 166 7.07 7.58 -0.12
N LYS A 167 8.26 7.52 0.47
CA LYS A 167 9.52 7.28 -0.22
C LYS A 167 10.13 5.96 0.20
N ARG A 168 10.66 5.23 -0.77
CA ARG A 168 11.37 3.97 -0.54
C ARG A 168 12.69 4.23 0.19
N VAL A 169 13.08 3.37 1.13
CA VAL A 169 14.34 3.45 1.91
C VAL A 169 15.09 2.14 2.00
#